data_AF-A0A2P8AWS1-F1
#
_entry.id   AF-A0A2P8AWS1-F1
#
_cell.length_a   1.000
_cell.length_b   1.000
_cell.length_c   1.000
_cell.angle_alpha   90.00
_cell.angle_beta   90.00
_cell.angle_gamma   90.00
#
_symmetry.space_group_name_H-M   'P 1'
#
loop_
_entity.id
_entity.type
_entity.pdbx_description
1 polymer ?
#
loop_
_entity_poly.entity_id
_entity_poly.type
_entity_poly.pdbx_seq_one_letter_code
_entity_poly.pdbx_strand_id
1 'polypeptide(L)'
;MRHWRGVDQLDHVRRLLKRDPDSRQAVIQLYDPQRDTRGHRDVPCTLNHRFFIRHGRLEMHTTMRSNDVWLGLPYDLFTATMLHELLAGWLGVELGTYHHHVDSLHVYAEHELAAAAVAESTVAPSPSMPALFAPVDGFTEFLTTMVRGDSVTDAGAPWVEMAAMLTSYRRWSAGHRPAAHDLAAHIDGDLGQALRSWYTHLTHMTELAGSARGDAQ
;
A
#
# COMPACT_ATOMS: atom_id res chain seq x y z
N MET A 1 1.16 -10.56 9.65
CA MET A 1 2.61 -10.24 9.70
C MET A 1 3.14 -10.06 11.13
N ARG A 2 2.73 -9.03 11.88
CA ARG A 2 3.31 -8.70 13.20
C ARG A 2 2.67 -9.40 14.41
N HIS A 3 1.50 -10.00 14.25
CA HIS A 3 0.77 -10.70 15.31
C HIS A 3 0.32 -12.09 14.85
N TRP A 4 1.24 -12.88 14.30
CA TRP A 4 0.94 -14.23 13.84
C TRP A 4 1.04 -15.24 14.98
N ARG A 5 -0.07 -15.56 15.65
CA ARG A 5 -0.08 -16.52 16.78
C ARG A 5 0.99 -16.20 17.84
N GLY A 6 1.14 -14.91 18.17
CA GLY A 6 2.15 -14.42 19.11
C GLY A 6 3.54 -14.15 18.48
N VAL A 7 3.72 -14.36 17.17
CA VAL A 7 4.98 -14.12 16.46
C VAL A 7 4.92 -12.80 15.67
N ASP A 8 5.85 -11.89 15.96
CA ASP A 8 6.17 -10.75 15.10
C ASP A 8 7.19 -11.17 14.04
N GLN A 9 6.69 -11.56 12.87
CA GLN A 9 7.53 -12.05 11.77
C GLN A 9 8.40 -10.94 11.16
N LEU A 10 7.91 -9.70 11.15
CA LEU A 10 8.66 -8.56 10.59
C LEU A 10 9.87 -8.22 11.45
N ASP A 11 9.65 -8.14 12.76
CA ASP A 11 10.72 -7.88 13.71
C ASP A 11 11.70 -9.06 13.84
N HIS A 12 11.20 -10.30 13.67
CA HIS A 12 12.06 -11.47 13.51
C HIS A 12 12.99 -11.35 12.30
N VAL A 13 12.45 -11.03 11.11
CA VAL A 13 13.23 -10.81 9.89
C VAL A 13 14.30 -9.74 10.10
N ARG A 14 13.92 -8.59 10.68
CA ARG A 14 14.83 -7.49 10.97
C ARG A 14 15.99 -7.95 11.85
N ARG A 15 15.70 -8.59 12.99
CA ARG A 15 16.76 -9.08 13.91
C ARG A 15 17.64 -10.16 13.27
N LEU A 16 17.03 -11.05 12.48
CA LEU A 16 17.75 -12.10 11.78
C LEU A 16 18.78 -11.50 10.81
N LEU A 17 18.36 -10.59 9.94
CA LEU A 17 19.24 -9.97 8.95
C LEU A 17 20.28 -9.02 9.57
N LYS A 18 19.99 -8.40 10.72
CA LYS A 18 21.03 -7.65 11.48
C LYS A 18 22.11 -8.57 12.04
N ARG A 19 21.74 -9.77 12.49
CA ARG A 19 22.68 -10.73 13.09
C ARG A 19 23.43 -11.53 12.02
N ASP A 20 22.74 -11.90 10.95
CA ASP A 20 23.24 -12.72 9.85
C ASP A 20 22.76 -12.12 8.52
N PRO A 21 23.52 -11.18 7.93
CA PRO A 21 23.16 -10.54 6.66
C PRO A 21 23.04 -11.51 5.48
N ASP A 22 23.74 -12.66 5.53
CA ASP A 22 23.73 -13.67 4.47
C ASP A 22 22.58 -14.67 4.60
N SER A 23 21.75 -14.52 5.64
CA SER A 23 20.66 -15.44 5.94
C SER A 23 19.73 -15.64 4.73
N ARG A 24 19.33 -16.89 4.54
CA ARG A 24 18.33 -17.31 3.55
C ARG A 24 16.98 -17.63 4.20
N GLN A 25 16.83 -17.28 5.47
CA GLN A 25 15.70 -17.67 6.32
C GLN A 25 14.80 -16.49 6.71
N ALA A 26 15.07 -15.30 6.20
CA ALA A 26 14.27 -14.11 6.44
C ALA A 26 12.97 -14.14 5.63
N VAL A 27 11.93 -14.73 6.22
CA VAL A 27 10.62 -14.96 5.59
C VAL A 27 9.48 -14.46 6.45
N ILE A 28 8.50 -13.83 5.82
CA ILE A 28 7.18 -13.53 6.37
C ILE A 28 6.17 -14.40 5.64
N GLN A 29 5.50 -15.29 6.35
CA GLN A 29 4.42 -16.14 5.85
C GLN A 29 3.06 -15.49 6.11
N LEU A 30 2.19 -15.48 5.10
CA LEU A 30 0.86 -14.88 5.17
C LEU A 30 -0.28 -15.89 5.04
N TYR A 31 -0.11 -16.93 4.23
CA TYR A 31 -1.09 -18.03 4.12
C TYR A 31 -0.95 -19.01 5.29
N ASP A 32 -2.05 -19.32 5.99
CA ASP A 32 -2.13 -20.32 7.07
C ASP A 32 -2.99 -21.50 6.62
N PRO A 33 -2.43 -22.69 6.33
CA PRO A 33 -3.25 -23.84 5.95
C PRO A 33 -4.26 -24.24 7.04
N GLN A 34 -4.02 -23.95 8.33
CA GLN A 34 -4.99 -24.28 9.37
C GLN A 34 -6.19 -23.34 9.40
N ARG A 35 -6.05 -22.10 8.92
CA ARG A 35 -7.12 -21.09 8.91
C ARG A 35 -7.76 -20.98 7.53
N ASP A 36 -6.96 -20.99 6.48
CA ASP A 36 -7.33 -20.57 5.13
C ASP A 36 -7.92 -21.70 4.29
N THR A 37 -7.86 -22.93 4.78
CA THR A 37 -8.56 -24.08 4.19
C THR A 37 -9.98 -24.27 4.71
N ARG A 38 -10.44 -23.42 5.64
CA ARG A 38 -11.75 -23.56 6.32
C ARG A 38 -12.96 -23.05 5.52
N GLY A 39 -12.78 -22.75 4.23
CA GLY A 39 -13.89 -22.37 3.33
C GLY A 39 -14.45 -20.96 3.54
N HIS A 40 -13.65 -20.02 4.04
CA HIS A 40 -14.03 -18.60 4.08
C HIS A 40 -13.69 -17.91 2.75
N ARG A 41 -14.36 -16.77 2.49
CA ARG A 41 -14.22 -16.05 1.21
C ARG A 41 -12.93 -15.24 1.10
N ASP A 42 -12.35 -14.84 2.23
CA ASP A 42 -11.22 -13.91 2.29
C ASP A 42 -9.91 -14.66 2.63
N VAL A 43 -9.40 -15.37 1.62
CA VAL A 43 -8.16 -16.13 1.70
C VAL A 43 -7.00 -15.26 1.19
N PRO A 44 -5.88 -15.14 1.92
CA PRO A 44 -4.73 -14.36 1.46
C PRO A 44 -4.31 -14.69 0.02
N CYS A 45 -4.24 -13.68 -0.83
CA CYS A 45 -3.70 -13.77 -2.18
C CYS A 45 -2.16 -13.82 -2.15
N THR A 46 -1.55 -13.02 -1.27
CA THR A 46 -0.11 -13.04 -1.00
C THR A 46 0.25 -14.22 -0.12
N LEU A 47 1.23 -15.01 -0.55
CA LEU A 47 1.68 -16.19 0.18
C LEU A 47 2.79 -15.85 1.17
N ASN A 48 3.82 -15.15 0.71
CA ASN A 48 4.96 -14.77 1.53
C ASN A 48 5.75 -13.58 0.97
N HIS A 49 6.55 -12.99 1.85
CA HIS A 49 7.66 -12.11 1.51
C HIS A 49 8.97 -12.72 2.00
N ARG A 50 10.02 -12.66 1.17
CA ARG A 50 11.36 -13.15 1.49
C ARG A 50 12.36 -12.03 1.27
N PHE A 51 13.36 -11.96 2.14
CA PHE A 51 14.31 -10.85 2.16
C PHE A 51 15.74 -11.38 2.13
N PHE A 52 16.61 -10.72 1.39
CA PHE A 52 18.03 -11.07 1.29
C PHE A 52 18.88 -9.81 1.25
N ILE A 53 20.00 -9.75 1.97
CA ILE A 53 20.96 -8.67 1.76
C ILE A 53 22.01 -9.15 0.77
N ARG A 54 22.14 -8.47 -0.38
CA ARG A 54 23.12 -8.78 -1.43
C ARG A 54 23.85 -7.51 -1.83
N HIS A 55 25.18 -7.55 -1.81
CA HIS A 55 26.02 -6.39 -2.15
C HIS A 55 25.63 -5.12 -1.37
N GLY A 56 25.28 -5.25 -0.09
CA GLY A 56 24.86 -4.12 0.75
C GLY A 56 23.45 -3.59 0.46
N ARG A 57 22.66 -4.28 -0.37
CA ARG A 57 21.29 -3.91 -0.76
C ARG A 57 20.29 -4.94 -0.23
N LEU A 58 19.15 -4.48 0.28
CA LEU A 58 18.05 -5.37 0.63
C LEU A 58 17.27 -5.73 -0.64
N GLU A 59 17.23 -7.00 -1.00
CA GLU A 59 16.36 -7.58 -2.02
C GLU A 59 15.08 -8.10 -1.36
N MET A 60 13.94 -7.96 -2.03
CA MET A 60 12.65 -8.47 -1.56
C MET A 60 11.94 -9.28 -2.65
N HIS A 61 11.46 -10.47 -2.29
CA HIS A 61 10.65 -11.31 -3.17
C HIS A 61 9.27 -11.54 -2.57
N THR A 62 8.24 -11.18 -3.31
CA THR A 62 6.84 -11.49 -2.99
C THR A 62 6.33 -12.58 -3.91
N THR A 63 5.64 -13.58 -3.35
CA THR A 63 4.88 -14.56 -4.15
C THR A 63 3.40 -14.49 -3.80
N MET A 64 2.57 -14.49 -4.83
CA MET A 64 1.11 -14.42 -4.73
C MET A 64 0.49 -15.53 -5.57
N ARG A 65 -0.51 -16.23 -5.01
CA ARG A 65 -1.26 -17.25 -5.75
C ARG A 65 -2.21 -16.65 -6.78
N SER A 66 -2.57 -15.38 -6.62
CA SER A 66 -3.53 -14.66 -7.45
C SER A 66 -3.35 -13.15 -7.26
N ASN A 67 -3.40 -12.37 -8.34
CA ASN A 67 -3.43 -10.91 -8.27
C ASN A 67 -4.33 -10.36 -9.37
N ASP A 68 -5.32 -9.56 -8.99
CA ASP A 68 -6.07 -8.74 -9.94
C ASP A 68 -5.18 -7.57 -10.38
N VAL A 69 -4.94 -7.42 -11.67
CA VAL A 69 -4.10 -6.37 -12.25
C VAL A 69 -4.76 -4.99 -12.12
N TRP A 70 -6.09 -4.92 -12.17
CA TRP A 70 -6.79 -3.64 -12.25
C TRP A 70 -6.90 -2.96 -10.89
N LEU A 71 -7.43 -3.66 -9.88
CA LEU A 71 -7.57 -3.10 -8.53
C LEU A 71 -6.45 -3.57 -7.60
N GLY A 72 -6.14 -4.86 -7.57
CA GLY A 72 -5.24 -5.43 -6.57
C GLY A 72 -3.79 -4.97 -6.71
N LEU A 73 -3.22 -5.13 -7.91
CA LEU A 73 -1.79 -4.97 -8.17
C LEU A 73 -1.26 -3.59 -7.77
N PRO A 74 -1.91 -2.45 -8.08
CA PRO A 74 -1.44 -1.14 -7.62
C PRO A 74 -1.29 -1.06 -6.09
N TYR A 75 -2.26 -1.57 -5.33
CA TYR A 75 -2.21 -1.56 -3.86
C TYR A 75 -1.17 -2.52 -3.31
N ASP A 76 -1.06 -3.71 -3.89
CA ASP A 76 -0.11 -4.74 -3.48
C ASP A 76 1.33 -4.30 -3.75
N LEU A 77 1.60 -3.70 -4.91
CA LEU A 77 2.91 -3.14 -5.24
C LEU A 77 3.29 -2.02 -4.27
N PHE A 78 2.41 -1.04 -4.07
CA PHE A 78 2.66 0.07 -3.16
C PHE A 78 2.96 -0.42 -1.73
N THR A 79 2.12 -1.33 -1.21
CA THR A 79 2.29 -1.86 0.15
C THR A 79 3.59 -2.67 0.30
N ALA A 80 3.92 -3.50 -0.70
CA ALA A 80 5.12 -4.32 -0.67
C ALA A 80 6.40 -3.48 -0.79
N THR A 81 6.44 -2.48 -1.66
CA THR A 81 7.62 -1.61 -1.83
C THR A 81 7.80 -0.64 -0.66
N MET A 82 6.71 -0.16 -0.04
CA MET A 82 6.81 0.56 1.24
C MET A 82 7.44 -0.30 2.33
N LEU A 83 7.02 -1.56 2.45
CA LEU A 83 7.59 -2.50 3.43
C LEU A 83 9.08 -2.75 3.14
N HIS A 84 9.43 -2.90 1.86
CA HIS A 84 10.80 -3.07 1.38
C HIS A 84 11.70 -1.91 1.81
N GLU A 85 11.25 -0.69 1.55
CA GLU A 85 11.98 0.54 1.87
C GLU A 85 12.12 0.76 3.38
N LEU A 86 11.02 0.60 4.14
CA LEU A 86 11.04 0.68 5.60
C LEU A 86 12.05 -0.29 6.22
N LEU A 87 12.02 -1.54 5.77
CA LEU A 87 12.91 -2.57 6.30
C LEU A 87 14.38 -2.30 5.91
N ALA A 88 14.65 -1.82 4.70
CA ALA A 88 15.99 -1.40 4.29
C ALA A 88 16.52 -0.28 5.19
N GLY A 89 15.69 0.74 5.45
CA GLY A 89 16.00 1.83 6.38
C GLY A 89 16.29 1.34 7.80
N TRP A 90 15.48 0.43 8.35
CA TRP A 90 15.70 -0.12 9.69
C TRP A 90 16.95 -0.99 9.82
N LEU A 91 17.36 -1.60 8.71
CA LEU A 91 18.58 -2.40 8.60
C LEU A 91 19.83 -1.54 8.35
N GLY A 92 19.65 -0.29 7.88
CA GLY A 92 20.75 0.59 7.51
C GLY A 92 21.48 0.15 6.24
N VAL A 93 20.74 -0.45 5.30
CA VAL A 93 21.27 -0.94 4.01
C VAL A 93 20.58 -0.22 2.86
N GLU A 94 21.17 -0.27 1.67
CA GLU A 94 20.58 0.33 0.46
C GLU A 94 19.34 -0.44 0.00
N LEU A 95 18.45 0.23 -0.73
CA LEU A 95 17.34 -0.43 -1.40
C LEU A 95 17.86 -1.24 -2.60
N GLY A 96 17.48 -2.52 -2.66
CA GLY A 96 17.75 -3.42 -3.79
C GLY A 96 16.53 -3.63 -4.67
N THR A 97 16.49 -4.76 -5.36
CA THR A 97 15.43 -5.12 -6.30
C THR A 97 14.21 -5.69 -5.58
N TYR A 98 13.04 -5.30 -6.07
CA TYR A 98 11.78 -5.93 -5.71
C TYR A 98 11.35 -6.92 -6.80
N HIS A 99 11.08 -8.16 -6.40
CA HIS A 99 10.64 -9.23 -7.28
C HIS A 99 9.19 -9.61 -6.95
N HIS A 100 8.31 -9.51 -7.94
CA HIS A 100 6.89 -9.81 -7.80
C HIS A 100 6.52 -11.05 -8.63
N HIS A 101 6.21 -12.15 -7.94
CA HIS A 101 5.85 -13.41 -8.57
C HIS A 101 4.37 -13.70 -8.35
N VAL A 102 3.62 -13.89 -9.43
CA VAL A 102 2.17 -14.15 -9.38
C VAL A 102 1.85 -15.40 -10.19
N ASP A 103 1.15 -16.35 -9.59
CA ASP A 103 0.76 -17.59 -10.26
C ASP A 103 -0.45 -17.36 -11.19
N SER A 104 -1.45 -16.61 -10.72
CA SER A 104 -2.65 -16.23 -11.48
C SER A 104 -2.81 -14.72 -11.55
N LEU A 105 -2.17 -14.11 -12.54
CA LEU A 105 -2.33 -12.69 -12.85
C LEU A 105 -3.53 -12.51 -13.79
N HIS A 106 -4.54 -11.73 -13.39
CA HIS A 106 -5.82 -11.69 -14.10
C HIS A 106 -6.48 -10.32 -14.09
N VAL A 107 -7.45 -10.12 -14.98
CA VAL A 107 -8.36 -8.97 -15.02
C VAL A 107 -9.78 -9.55 -14.99
N TYR A 108 -10.65 -9.01 -14.13
CA TYR A 108 -12.07 -9.39 -14.13
C TYR A 108 -12.77 -8.82 -15.36
N ALA A 109 -13.73 -9.57 -15.92
CA ALA A 109 -14.45 -9.17 -17.14
C ALA A 109 -15.13 -7.80 -17.03
N GLU A 110 -15.61 -7.45 -15.83
CA GLU A 110 -16.18 -6.13 -15.52
C GLU A 110 -15.19 -4.96 -15.66
N HIS A 111 -13.89 -5.24 -15.72
CA HIS A 111 -12.83 -4.24 -15.85
C HIS A 111 -12.09 -4.30 -17.20
N GLU A 112 -12.44 -5.25 -18.09
CA GLU A 112 -11.69 -5.52 -19.32
C GLU A 112 -11.59 -4.29 -20.23
N LEU A 113 -12.72 -3.61 -20.47
CA LEU A 113 -12.75 -2.41 -21.33
C LEU A 113 -11.91 -1.26 -20.74
N ALA A 114 -11.99 -1.04 -19.43
CA ALA A 114 -11.22 0.01 -18.76
C ALA A 114 -9.72 -0.30 -18.77
N ALA A 115 -9.36 -1.57 -18.54
CA ALA A 115 -7.99 -2.05 -18.61
C ALA A 115 -7.39 -1.90 -20.01
N ALA A 116 -8.15 -2.23 -21.06
CA ALA A 116 -7.72 -2.09 -22.45
C ALA A 116 -7.42 -0.62 -22.80
N ALA A 117 -8.29 0.31 -22.40
CA ALA A 117 -8.09 1.74 -22.66
C ALA A 117 -6.81 2.29 -22.01
N VAL A 118 -6.46 1.83 -20.79
CA VAL A 118 -5.21 2.20 -20.13
C VAL A 118 -4.00 1.59 -20.83
N ALA A 119 -4.09 0.34 -21.29
CA ALA A 119 -3.00 -0.33 -22.00
C ALA A 119 -2.63 0.37 -23.33
N GLU A 120 -3.60 1.03 -23.97
CA GLU A 120 -3.38 1.83 -25.19
C GLU A 120 -2.87 3.25 -24.91
N SER A 121 -2.92 3.70 -23.65
CA SER A 121 -2.50 5.03 -23.26
C SER A 121 -0.97 5.13 -23.07
N THR A 122 -0.40 6.29 -23.42
CA THR A 122 1.00 6.57 -23.08
C THR A 122 1.10 6.96 -21.62
N VAL A 123 1.69 6.09 -20.81
CA VAL A 123 1.91 6.34 -19.38
C VAL A 123 3.33 6.89 -19.16
N ALA A 124 3.45 8.06 -18.55
CA ALA A 124 4.73 8.56 -18.05
C ALA A 124 5.02 7.93 -16.67
N PRO A 125 6.28 7.61 -16.35
CA PRO A 125 6.63 7.12 -15.03
C PRO A 125 6.27 8.17 -13.97
N SER A 126 5.67 7.72 -12.86
CA SER A 126 5.42 8.57 -11.71
C SER A 126 6.74 9.11 -11.14
N PRO A 127 6.73 10.30 -10.52
CA PRO A 127 7.88 10.77 -9.76
C PRO A 127 8.27 9.77 -8.67
N SER A 128 9.55 9.72 -8.32
CA SER A 128 9.99 8.94 -7.17
C SER A 128 9.49 9.60 -5.89
N MET A 129 8.82 8.83 -5.04
CA MET A 129 8.45 9.34 -3.71
C MET A 129 9.72 9.67 -2.91
N PRO A 130 9.68 10.69 -2.04
CA PRO A 130 10.77 10.92 -1.10
C PRO A 130 10.92 9.74 -0.14
N ALA A 131 12.14 9.53 0.36
CA ALA A 131 12.46 8.34 1.13
C ALA A 131 11.57 8.18 2.37
N LEU A 132 10.98 6.99 2.53
CA LEU A 132 10.13 6.63 3.65
C LEU A 132 10.98 6.24 4.87
N PHE A 133 11.66 7.22 5.45
CA PHE A 133 12.35 7.01 6.72
C PHE A 133 11.37 7.05 7.89
N ALA A 134 11.36 6.00 8.71
CA ALA A 134 10.72 6.01 10.02
C ALA A 134 11.59 5.24 11.02
N PRO A 135 11.76 5.73 12.26
CA PRO A 135 12.47 5.00 13.29
C PRO A 135 11.72 3.69 13.58
N VAL A 136 12.48 2.60 13.81
CA VAL A 136 11.87 1.31 14.19
C VAL A 136 11.20 1.38 15.56
N ASP A 137 11.83 2.09 16.50
CA ASP A 137 11.31 2.30 17.84
C ASP A 137 10.18 3.33 17.77
N GLY A 138 9.04 3.00 18.39
CA GLY A 138 7.84 3.84 18.34
C GLY A 138 7.06 3.76 17.02
N PHE A 139 7.53 3.03 15.99
CA PHE A 139 6.84 2.96 14.69
C PHE A 139 5.39 2.50 14.78
N THR A 140 5.10 1.50 15.61
CA THR A 140 3.73 0.98 15.79
C THR A 140 2.81 2.04 16.39
N GLU A 141 3.29 2.77 17.38
CA GLU A 141 2.53 3.84 18.03
C GLU A 141 2.31 5.00 17.06
N PHE A 142 3.36 5.41 16.36
CA PHE A 142 3.31 6.40 15.30
C PHE A 142 2.26 6.05 14.21
N LEU A 143 2.28 4.83 13.68
CA LEU A 143 1.27 4.38 12.72
C LEU A 143 -0.14 4.38 13.34
N THR A 144 -0.27 4.00 14.61
CA THR A 144 -1.56 4.00 15.30
C THR A 144 -2.14 5.41 15.40
N THR A 145 -1.31 6.40 15.75
CA THR A 145 -1.64 7.84 15.76
C THR A 145 -2.14 8.30 14.38
N MET A 146 -1.41 7.98 13.31
CA MET A 146 -1.82 8.31 11.93
C MET A 146 -3.16 7.68 11.54
N VAL A 147 -3.36 6.39 11.86
CA VAL A 147 -4.57 5.65 11.52
C VAL A 147 -5.79 6.17 12.29
N ARG A 148 -5.61 6.59 13.55
CA ARG A 148 -6.66 7.28 14.33
C ARG A 148 -6.99 8.66 13.79
N GLY A 149 -6.04 9.28 13.10
CA GLY A 149 -6.17 10.62 12.54
C GLY A 149 -5.77 11.73 13.48
N ASP A 150 -4.94 11.38 14.46
CA ASP A 150 -4.24 12.35 15.28
C ASP A 150 -3.10 12.98 14.46
N SER A 151 -2.74 14.22 14.82
CA SER A 151 -1.71 14.98 14.10
C SER A 151 -0.32 14.36 14.29
N VAL A 152 0.43 14.20 13.20
CA VAL A 152 1.83 13.79 13.21
C VAL A 152 2.69 14.89 12.59
N THR A 153 2.98 15.92 13.36
CA THR A 153 3.75 17.11 12.88
C THR A 153 5.25 16.91 12.89
N ASP A 154 5.75 15.97 13.70
CA ASP A 154 7.19 15.79 13.91
C ASP A 154 7.79 14.70 13.01
N ALA A 155 7.01 14.20 12.05
CA ALA A 155 7.41 13.16 11.11
C ALA A 155 8.02 13.75 9.83
N GLY A 156 8.79 12.94 9.09
CA GLY A 156 9.30 13.35 7.77
C GLY A 156 8.16 13.66 6.78
N ALA A 157 8.43 14.53 5.80
CA ALA A 157 7.42 15.06 4.87
C ALA A 157 6.47 14.01 4.25
N PRO A 158 6.94 12.84 3.75
CA PRO A 158 6.04 11.82 3.18
C PRO A 158 4.97 11.32 4.17
N TRP A 159 5.31 11.25 5.45
CA TRP A 159 4.39 10.79 6.48
C TRP A 159 3.35 11.84 6.85
N VAL A 160 3.75 13.11 6.87
CA VAL A 160 2.84 14.24 7.10
C VAL A 160 1.81 14.31 5.97
N GLU A 161 2.26 14.20 4.73
CA GLU A 161 1.39 14.16 3.54
C GLU A 161 0.41 12.98 3.60
N MET A 162 0.90 11.78 3.91
CA MET A 162 0.04 10.60 4.01
C MET A 162 -0.96 10.69 5.17
N ALA A 163 -0.57 11.26 6.32
CA ALA A 163 -1.48 11.50 7.44
C ALA A 163 -2.59 12.51 7.08
N ALA A 164 -2.23 13.58 6.38
CA ALA A 164 -3.17 14.58 5.90
C ALA A 164 -4.13 13.96 4.86
N MET A 165 -3.62 13.14 3.95
CA MET A 165 -4.40 12.41 2.95
C MET A 165 -5.44 11.50 3.62
N LEU A 166 -5.02 10.68 4.59
CA LEU A 166 -5.92 9.79 5.35
C LEU A 166 -6.98 10.60 6.13
N THR A 167 -6.61 11.75 6.68
CA THR A 167 -7.53 12.63 7.41
C THR A 167 -8.58 13.23 6.47
N SER A 168 -8.15 13.75 5.32
CA SER A 168 -9.07 14.22 4.29
C SER A 168 -10.03 13.11 3.85
N TYR A 169 -9.52 11.90 3.58
CA TYR A 169 -10.33 10.76 3.16
C TYR A 169 -11.35 10.32 4.23
N ARG A 170 -10.99 10.37 5.52
CA ARG A 170 -11.95 10.12 6.61
C ARG A 170 -13.09 11.14 6.62
N ARG A 171 -12.79 12.43 6.43
CA ARG A 171 -13.81 13.49 6.33
C ARG A 171 -14.74 13.24 5.14
N TRP A 172 -14.18 12.86 3.99
CA TRP A 172 -14.94 12.47 2.81
C TRP A 172 -15.87 11.31 3.13
N SER A 173 -15.34 10.22 3.69
CA SER A 173 -16.11 9.01 4.01
C SER A 173 -17.22 9.25 5.04
N ALA A 174 -17.05 10.21 5.93
CA ALA A 174 -18.08 10.64 6.89
C ALA A 174 -19.13 11.62 6.29
N GLY A 175 -19.05 11.94 4.99
CA GLY A 175 -19.97 12.84 4.31
C GLY A 175 -19.62 14.33 4.41
N HIS A 176 -18.53 14.70 5.10
CA HIS A 176 -18.06 16.07 5.22
C HIS A 176 -17.24 16.51 4.00
N ARG A 177 -17.89 16.58 2.82
CA ARG A 177 -17.23 16.82 1.53
C ARG A 177 -16.44 18.15 1.48
N PRO A 178 -16.97 19.31 1.92
CA PRO A 178 -16.23 20.57 1.86
C PRO A 178 -14.93 20.51 2.67
N ALA A 179 -15.01 20.03 3.92
CA ALA A 179 -13.85 19.88 4.80
C ALA A 179 -12.80 18.91 4.23
N ALA A 180 -13.23 17.86 3.51
CA ALA A 180 -12.31 16.95 2.84
C ALA A 180 -11.54 17.63 1.70
N HIS A 181 -12.25 18.41 0.88
CA HIS A 181 -11.65 19.21 -0.19
C HIS A 181 -10.70 20.27 0.33
N ASP A 182 -11.09 21.01 1.37
CA ASP A 182 -10.25 22.03 2.00
C ASP A 182 -8.94 21.41 2.49
N LEU A 183 -8.99 20.29 3.21
CA LEU A 183 -7.78 19.58 3.65
C LEU A 183 -6.94 19.11 2.46
N ALA A 184 -7.55 18.52 1.43
CA ALA A 184 -6.83 18.03 0.26
C ALA A 184 -6.15 19.15 -0.56
N ALA A 185 -6.67 20.38 -0.50
CA ALA A 185 -6.07 21.55 -1.15
C ALA A 185 -4.74 21.99 -0.51
N HIS A 186 -4.52 21.65 0.77
CA HIS A 186 -3.32 21.98 1.53
C HIS A 186 -2.29 20.83 1.58
N ILE A 187 -2.56 19.73 0.88
CA ILE A 187 -1.59 18.65 0.71
C ILE A 187 -0.81 18.95 -0.56
N ASP A 188 0.46 19.32 -0.38
CA ASP A 188 1.42 19.47 -1.46
C ASP A 188 1.84 18.11 -2.03
N GLY A 189 2.52 18.12 -3.18
CA GLY A 189 3.05 16.90 -3.79
C GLY A 189 2.02 16.02 -4.51
N ASP A 190 2.49 14.85 -4.96
CA ASP A 190 1.74 13.96 -5.85
C ASP A 190 0.52 13.32 -5.16
N LEU A 191 0.63 13.01 -3.86
CA LEU A 191 -0.47 12.43 -3.08
C LEU A 191 -1.66 13.39 -2.97
N GLY A 192 -1.38 14.68 -2.73
CA GLY A 192 -2.42 15.72 -2.71
C GLY A 192 -3.08 15.89 -4.08
N GLN A 193 -2.28 15.92 -5.15
CA GLN A 193 -2.80 16.01 -6.52
C GLN A 193 -3.67 14.81 -6.89
N ALA A 194 -3.23 13.60 -6.56
CA ALA A 194 -3.97 12.37 -6.80
C ALA A 194 -5.30 12.37 -6.03
N LEU A 195 -5.29 12.76 -4.75
CA LEU A 195 -6.50 12.81 -3.94
C LEU A 195 -7.53 13.82 -4.46
N ARG A 196 -7.09 15.02 -4.87
CA ARG A 196 -7.98 16.02 -5.48
C ARG A 196 -8.60 15.52 -6.78
N SER A 197 -7.77 14.94 -7.65
CA SER A 197 -8.24 14.35 -8.91
C SER A 197 -9.27 13.23 -8.66
N TRP A 198 -9.04 12.42 -7.64
CA TRP A 198 -9.96 11.38 -7.22
C TRP A 198 -11.30 11.92 -6.72
N TYR A 199 -11.31 12.96 -5.89
CA TYR A 199 -12.56 13.59 -5.46
C TYR A 199 -13.33 14.21 -6.62
N THR A 200 -12.65 14.88 -7.57
CA THR A 200 -13.30 15.38 -8.79
C THR A 200 -13.96 14.25 -9.58
N HIS A 201 -13.26 13.13 -9.75
CA HIS A 201 -13.81 11.95 -10.43
C HIS A 201 -15.06 11.39 -9.71
N LEU A 202 -15.01 11.21 -8.39
CA LEU A 202 -16.13 10.68 -7.61
C LEU A 202 -17.36 11.60 -7.63
N THR A 203 -17.15 12.91 -7.58
CA THR A 203 -18.25 13.88 -7.67
C THR A 203 -18.95 13.77 -9.02
N HIS A 204 -18.18 13.74 -10.12
CA HIS A 204 -18.73 13.59 -11.48
C HIS A 204 -19.49 12.27 -11.66
N MET A 205 -18.96 11.16 -11.13
CA MET A 205 -19.65 9.86 -11.16
C MET A 205 -20.98 9.88 -10.39
N THR A 206 -21.03 10.62 -9.27
CA THR A 206 -22.26 10.77 -8.47
C THR A 206 -23.31 11.60 -9.21
N GLU A 207 -22.89 12.67 -9.89
CA GLU A 207 -23.76 13.53 -10.70
C GLU A 207 -24.38 12.76 -11.89
N LEU A 208 -23.56 11.98 -12.62
CA LEU A 208 -24.03 11.13 -13.72
C LEU A 208 -25.01 10.05 -13.25
N ALA A 209 -24.76 9.44 -12.09
CA ALA A 209 -25.69 8.46 -11.51
C ALA A 209 -27.00 9.10 -11.02
N GLY A 210 -26.97 10.38 -10.61
CA GLY A 210 -28.13 11.18 -10.23
C GLY A 210 -28.98 11.59 -11.43
N SER A 211 -28.38 12.03 -12.53
CA SER A 211 -29.11 12.41 -13.76
C SER A 211 -29.78 11.21 -14.42
N ALA A 212 -29.11 10.06 -14.48
CA ALA A 212 -29.68 8.82 -15.04
C ALA A 212 -30.90 8.28 -14.27
N ARG A 213 -31.08 8.68 -13.00
CA ARG A 213 -32.27 8.34 -12.21
C ARG A 213 -33.40 9.35 -12.36
N GLY A 214 -33.10 10.59 -12.76
CA GLY A 214 -34.10 11.65 -13.01
C GLY A 214 -34.82 11.47 -14.34
N ASP A 215 -34.17 10.90 -15.35
CA ASP A 215 -34.74 10.68 -16.69
C ASP A 215 -35.61 9.40 -16.79
N ALA A 216 -35.72 8.63 -15.71
CA ALA A 216 -36.50 7.40 -15.63
C ALA A 216 -37.85 7.57 -14.89
N GLN A 217 -38.32 8.81 -14.68
CA GLN A 217 -39.53 9.14 -13.93
C GLN A 217 -40.58 9.85 -14.77
#